data_AF-A0A7L5E4F8-F1
#
_entry.id   AF-A0A7L5E4F8-F1
#
_cell.length_a   1.000
_cell.length_b   1.000
_cell.length_c   1.000
_cell.angle_alpha   90.00
_cell.angle_beta   90.00
_cell.angle_gamma   90.00
#
_symmetry.space_group_name_H-M   'P 1'
#
loop_
_entity.id
_entity.type
_entity.pdbx_description
1 polymer ?
#
loop_
_entity_poly.entity_id
_entity_poly.type
_entity_poly.pdbx_seq_one_letter_code
_entity_poly.pdbx_strand_id
1 'polypeptide(L)'
;METNLQNEITFYQDSQVTITQARFVTDSKTYAMRNISSVHLFEIIKSKKLPIVMIIIGAALLLSDDSRWIGILLAAAGALAIALMKNDFAVRISTNSGEANSIVSKDRLYIQGIVDALNEAIIHRG
;
A
#
# COMPACT_ATOMS: atom_id res chain seq x y z
N MET A 1 23.91 -28.54 7.55
CA MET A 1 22.55 -29.11 7.46
C MET A 1 22.05 -28.81 6.06
N GLU A 2 22.20 -29.78 5.17
CA GLU A 2 21.79 -29.68 3.77
C GLU A 2 20.28 -29.97 3.67
N THR A 3 19.52 -29.04 3.12
CA THR A 3 18.13 -29.28 2.71
C THR A 3 17.95 -28.79 1.29
N ASN A 4 18.22 -29.71 0.36
CA ASN A 4 17.55 -29.89 -0.93
C ASN A 4 17.15 -28.60 -1.70
N LEU A 5 18.10 -28.08 -2.47
CA LEU A 5 17.83 -27.18 -3.58
C LEU A 5 17.12 -27.97 -4.69
N GLN A 6 15.80 -28.07 -4.64
CA GLN A 6 15.05 -28.21 -5.89
C GLN A 6 15.15 -26.86 -6.58
N ASN A 7 15.52 -26.84 -7.88
CA ASN A 7 15.68 -25.64 -8.71
C ASN A 7 14.38 -24.81 -8.81
N GLU A 8 13.97 -24.15 -7.74
CA GLU A 8 12.94 -23.13 -7.78
C GLU A 8 13.55 -21.87 -8.39
N ILE A 9 12.94 -21.38 -9.47
CA ILE A 9 13.31 -20.10 -10.07
C ILE A 9 12.84 -19.01 -9.11
N THR A 10 13.79 -18.18 -8.66
CA THR A 10 13.50 -16.96 -7.89
C THR A 10 13.36 -15.81 -8.87
N PHE A 11 12.19 -15.18 -8.90
CA PHE A 11 11.90 -14.04 -9.78
C PHE A 11 12.28 -12.71 -9.13
N TYR A 12 12.13 -12.63 -7.80
CA TYR A 12 12.44 -11.43 -7.05
C TYR A 12 12.77 -11.77 -5.60
N GLN A 13 13.79 -11.13 -5.06
CA GLN A 13 14.17 -11.29 -3.67
C GLN A 13 14.68 -9.97 -3.12
N ASP A 14 14.07 -9.54 -2.02
CA ASP A 14 14.46 -8.40 -1.22
C ASP A 14 14.36 -8.77 0.28
N SER A 15 14.83 -7.88 1.14
CA SER A 15 14.81 -8.01 2.60
C SER A 15 13.43 -8.33 3.18
N GLN A 16 12.34 -7.87 2.56
CA GLN A 16 10.96 -8.05 3.05
C GLN A 16 10.11 -9.02 2.24
N VAL A 17 10.56 -9.38 1.03
CA VAL A 17 9.74 -10.09 0.03
C VAL A 17 10.59 -11.07 -0.76
N THR A 18 10.14 -12.32 -0.84
CA THR A 18 10.73 -13.35 -1.69
C THR A 18 9.65 -13.94 -2.59
N ILE A 19 9.87 -13.89 -3.90
CA ILE A 19 8.99 -14.43 -4.94
C ILE A 19 9.75 -15.56 -5.64
N THR A 20 9.26 -16.79 -5.44
CA THR A 20 9.70 -17.98 -6.19
C THR A 20 8.57 -18.50 -7.07
N GLN A 21 8.87 -19.46 -7.94
CA GLN A 21 7.89 -20.15 -8.77
C GLN A 21 6.76 -20.80 -7.94
N ALA A 22 7.05 -21.28 -6.74
CA ALA A 22 6.10 -21.99 -5.90
C ALA A 22 5.46 -21.12 -4.81
N ARG A 23 6.17 -20.09 -4.33
CA ARG A 23 5.79 -19.36 -3.12
C ARG A 23 6.05 -17.87 -3.24
N PHE A 24 5.11 -17.11 -2.71
CA PHE A 24 5.27 -15.69 -2.44
C PHE A 24 5.30 -15.47 -0.92
N VAL A 25 6.46 -15.07 -0.42
CA VAL A 25 6.72 -14.87 1.00
C VAL A 25 6.90 -13.38 1.26
N THR A 26 6.12 -12.83 2.18
CA THR A 26 6.33 -11.50 2.77
C THR A 26 6.70 -11.66 4.24
N ASP A 27 7.12 -10.56 4.89
CA ASP A 27 7.43 -10.52 6.33
C ASP A 27 6.36 -11.16 7.23
N SER A 28 5.08 -11.08 6.84
CA SER A 28 3.96 -11.51 7.68
C SER A 28 3.21 -12.73 7.18
N LYS A 29 3.30 -13.07 5.89
CA LYS A 29 2.44 -14.08 5.26
C LYS A 29 3.16 -14.82 4.14
N THR A 30 2.86 -16.11 4.02
CA THR A 30 3.30 -16.93 2.89
C THR A 30 2.09 -17.37 2.08
N TYR A 31 2.12 -17.08 0.79
CA TYR A 31 1.12 -17.47 -0.18
C TYR A 31 1.71 -18.54 -1.11
N ALA A 32 0.99 -19.63 -1.31
CA ALA A 32 1.34 -20.58 -2.35
C ALA A 32 0.95 -19.98 -3.70
N MET A 33 1.89 -19.90 -4.65
CA MET A 33 1.63 -19.30 -5.97
C MET A 33 0.45 -19.94 -6.67
N ARG A 34 0.25 -21.26 -6.49
CA ARG A 34 -0.90 -22.02 -7.03
C ARG A 34 -2.27 -21.46 -6.66
N ASN A 35 -2.38 -20.78 -5.51
CA ASN A 35 -3.64 -20.26 -4.98
C ASN A 35 -3.89 -18.81 -5.39
N ILE A 36 -2.91 -18.17 -6.03
CA ILE A 36 -3.00 -16.80 -6.54
C ILE A 36 -3.57 -16.86 -7.95
N SER A 37 -4.70 -16.20 -8.16
CA SER A 37 -5.36 -16.10 -9.47
C SER A 37 -4.95 -14.85 -10.23
N SER A 38 -4.78 -13.72 -9.55
CA SER A 38 -4.28 -12.48 -10.13
C SER A 38 -3.61 -11.59 -9.08
N VAL A 39 -2.75 -10.69 -9.57
CA VAL A 39 -2.06 -9.69 -8.75
C VAL A 39 -2.17 -8.34 -9.43
N HIS A 40 -2.41 -7.29 -8.65
CA HIS A 40 -2.45 -5.93 -9.15
C HIS A 40 -2.01 -4.92 -8.08
N LEU A 41 -1.58 -3.74 -8.54
CA LEU A 41 -1.28 -2.61 -7.68
C LEU A 41 -2.59 -1.98 -7.21
N PHE A 42 -2.78 -1.89 -5.90
CA PHE A 42 -3.94 -1.27 -5.27
C PHE A 42 -3.54 0.00 -4.51
N GLU A 43 -4.15 1.14 -4.83
CA GLU A 43 -3.91 2.39 -4.12
C GLU A 43 -4.87 2.55 -2.94
N ILE A 44 -4.33 2.61 -1.73
CA ILE A 44 -5.07 2.87 -0.50
C ILE A 44 -5.15 4.39 -0.31
N ILE A 45 -6.26 4.96 -0.78
CA ILE A 45 -6.56 6.39 -0.64
C ILE A 45 -6.83 6.69 0.84
N LYS A 46 -5.99 7.53 1.45
CA LYS A 46 -6.24 7.99 2.83
C LYS A 46 -7.41 8.96 2.84
N SER A 47 -8.34 8.74 3.76
CA SER A 47 -9.49 9.62 3.95
C SER A 47 -9.03 11.03 4.35
N LYS A 48 -9.33 12.02 3.51
CA LYS A 48 -9.06 13.44 3.78
C LYS A 48 -10.21 14.13 4.53
N LYS A 49 -11.22 13.37 4.97
CA LYS A 49 -12.44 13.91 5.59
C LYS A 49 -12.15 14.75 6.84
N LEU A 50 -11.28 14.26 7.72
CA LEU A 50 -10.95 14.96 8.96
C LEU A 50 -10.24 16.32 8.72
N PRO A 51 -9.16 16.39 7.92
CA PRO A 51 -8.57 17.68 7.55
C PRO A 51 -9.54 18.64 6.86
N ILE A 52 -10.41 18.14 5.99
CA ILE A 52 -11.41 18.96 5.31
C ILE A 52 -12.39 19.58 6.32
N VAL A 53 -12.87 18.80 7.29
CA VAL A 53 -13.73 19.30 8.38
C VAL A 53 -12.99 20.36 9.22
N MET A 54 -11.72 20.15 9.54
CA MET A 54 -10.91 21.15 10.25
C MET A 54 -10.81 22.47 9.47
N ILE A 55 -10.60 22.41 8.15
CA ILE A 55 -10.54 23.61 7.31
C ILE A 55 -11.89 24.34 7.29
N ILE A 56 -13.01 23.61 7.18
CA ILE A 56 -14.35 24.21 7.19
C ILE A 56 -14.63 24.92 8.52
N ILE A 57 -14.31 24.26 9.64
CA ILE A 57 -14.48 24.86 10.98
C ILE A 57 -13.55 26.07 11.13
N GLY A 58 -12.29 25.95 10.71
CA GLY A 58 -11.33 27.05 10.73
C GLY A 58 -11.83 28.25 9.93
N ALA A 59 -12.35 28.02 8.72
CA ALA A 59 -12.92 29.05 7.86
C ALA A 59 -14.15 29.72 8.48
N ALA A 60 -15.03 28.96 9.15
CA ALA A 60 -16.18 29.52 9.85
C ALA A 60 -15.75 30.45 11.00
N LEU A 61 -14.70 30.09 11.75
CA LEU A 61 -14.15 30.92 12.83
C LEU A 61 -13.51 32.23 12.34
N LEU A 62 -13.10 32.32 11.06
CA LEU A 62 -12.57 33.57 10.48
C LEU A 62 -13.62 34.68 10.38
N LEU A 63 -14.90 34.33 10.43
CA LEU A 63 -16.02 35.28 10.39
C LEU A 63 -16.25 35.97 11.75
N SER A 64 -15.64 35.48 12.82
CA SER A 64 -15.73 36.05 14.17
C SER A 64 -14.45 36.81 14.51
N ASP A 65 -14.55 38.05 14.98
CA ASP A 65 -13.37 38.87 15.28
C ASP A 65 -12.55 38.34 16.47
N ASP A 66 -13.21 37.81 17.51
CA ASP A 66 -12.55 37.30 18.72
C ASP A 66 -11.76 36.00 18.48
N SER A 67 -12.21 35.16 17.54
CA SER A 67 -11.62 33.84 17.28
C SER A 67 -10.88 33.74 15.94
N ARG A 68 -10.69 34.87 15.23
CA ARG A 68 -10.05 34.92 13.92
C ARG A 68 -8.67 34.27 13.90
N TRP A 69 -7.84 34.54 14.91
CA TRP A 69 -6.49 33.95 15.02
C TRP A 69 -6.52 32.43 15.17
N ILE A 70 -7.50 31.90 15.92
CA ILE A 70 -7.71 30.45 16.08
C ILE A 70 -8.20 29.86 14.75
N GLY A 71 -9.09 30.55 14.03
CA GLY A 71 -9.55 30.15 12.71
C GLY A 71 -8.41 30.03 11.70
N ILE A 72 -7.49 31.01 11.66
CA ILE A 72 -6.30 30.99 10.80
C ILE A 72 -5.43 29.77 11.13
N LEU A 73 -5.12 29.57 12.41
CA LEU A 73 -4.26 28.48 12.85
C LEU A 73 -4.85 27.11 12.54
N LEU A 74 -6.16 26.95 12.74
CA LEU A 74 -6.87 25.70 12.49
C LEU A 74 -6.97 25.39 10.98
N ALA A 75 -7.29 26.39 10.16
CA ALA A 75 -7.32 26.24 8.70
C ALA A 75 -5.93 25.91 8.13
N ALA A 76 -4.89 26.59 8.61
CA ALA A 76 -3.50 26.31 8.22
C ALA A 76 -3.06 24.90 8.62
N ALA A 77 -3.39 24.45 9.83
CA ALA A 77 -3.12 23.09 10.29
C ALA A 77 -3.82 22.03 9.44
N GLY A 78 -5.10 22.26 9.09
CA GLY A 78 -5.85 21.37 8.20
C GLY A 78 -5.26 21.30 6.78
N ALA A 79 -4.86 22.45 6.22
CA ALA A 79 -4.20 22.50 4.92
C ALA A 79 -2.85 21.78 4.93
N LEU A 80 -2.05 21.99 5.98
CA LEU A 80 -0.77 21.30 6.16
C LEU A 80 -0.96 19.79 6.31
N ALA A 81 -1.97 19.35 7.06
CA ALA A 81 -2.29 17.93 7.21
C ALA A 81 -2.61 17.29 5.83
N ILE A 82 -3.38 17.96 4.97
CA ILE A 82 -3.65 17.46 3.60
C ILE A 82 -2.36 17.37 2.78
N ALA A 83 -1.50 18.39 2.87
CA ALA A 83 -0.24 18.42 2.12
C ALA A 83 0.73 17.30 2.54
N LEU A 84 0.71 16.91 3.81
CA LEU A 84 1.55 15.83 4.34
C LEU A 84 0.95 14.42 4.15
N MET A 85 -0.36 14.32 3.92
CA MET A 85 -1.04 13.04 3.69
C MET A 85 -0.71 12.46 2.32
N LYS A 86 0.20 11.48 2.32
CA LYS A 86 0.49 10.63 1.16
C LYS A 86 -0.36 9.36 1.17
N ASN A 87 -0.80 8.94 -0.02
CA ASN A 87 -1.48 7.65 -0.20
C ASN A 87 -0.49 6.51 -0.01
N ASP A 88 -1.00 5.35 0.42
CA ASP A 88 -0.21 4.13 0.52
C ASP A 88 -0.57 3.22 -0.67
N PHE A 89 0.39 2.43 -1.16
CA PHE A 89 0.22 1.48 -2.25
C PHE A 89 0.38 0.07 -1.70
N ALA A 90 -0.45 -0.86 -2.18
CA ALA A 90 -0.47 -2.23 -1.74
C ALA A 90 -0.38 -3.19 -2.91
N VAL A 91 0.31 -4.31 -2.70
CA VAL A 91 0.19 -5.47 -3.58
C VAL A 91 -1.09 -6.18 -3.18
N ARG A 92 -2.10 -6.13 -4.05
CA ARG A 92 -3.35 -6.86 -3.85
C ARG A 92 -3.32 -8.15 -4.62
N ILE A 93 -3.60 -9.23 -3.90
CA ILE A 93 -3.60 -10.59 -4.40
C ILE A 93 -5.02 -11.10 -4.35
N SER A 94 -5.50 -11.61 -5.48
CA SER A 94 -6.76 -12.33 -5.55
C SER A 94 -6.48 -13.82 -5.46
N THR A 95 -7.22 -14.50 -4.57
CA THR A 95 -7.13 -15.93 -4.34
C THR A 95 -8.52 -16.56 -4.41
N ASN A 96 -8.59 -17.88 -4.42
CA ASN A 96 -9.87 -18.61 -4.35
C ASN A 96 -10.70 -18.28 -3.10
N SER A 97 -10.07 -17.73 -2.05
CA SER A 97 -10.73 -17.35 -0.79
C SER A 97 -11.09 -15.85 -0.72
N GLY A 98 -10.77 -15.08 -1.76
CA GLY A 98 -10.99 -13.63 -1.81
C GLY A 98 -9.71 -12.82 -2.03
N GLU A 99 -9.83 -11.51 -1.88
CA GLU A 99 -8.74 -10.55 -2.07
C GLU A 99 -8.04 -10.21 -0.75
N ALA A 100 -6.71 -10.11 -0.78
CA ALA A 100 -5.92 -9.70 0.36
C ALA A 100 -4.81 -8.73 -0.06
N ASN A 101 -4.53 -7.74 0.79
CA ASN A 101 -3.34 -6.90 0.69
C ASN A 101 -2.18 -7.63 1.37
N SER A 102 -1.09 -7.88 0.65
CA SER A 102 0.04 -8.68 1.15
C SER A 102 1.19 -7.84 1.72
N ILE A 103 1.51 -6.73 1.05
CA ILE A 103 2.50 -5.74 1.48
C ILE A 103 1.97 -4.34 1.13
N VAL A 104 2.32 -3.36 1.96
CA VAL A 104 1.92 -1.96 1.80
C VAL A 104 3.16 -1.07 1.93
N SER A 105 3.34 -0.13 1.01
CA SER A 105 4.42 0.85 1.03
C SER A 105 3.95 2.19 0.47
N LYS A 106 4.60 3.29 0.87
CA LYS A 106 4.38 4.62 0.27
C LYS A 106 5.05 4.77 -1.11
N ASP A 107 5.96 3.87 -1.44
CA ASP A 107 6.66 3.86 -2.71
C ASP A 107 5.89 3.06 -3.76
N ARG A 108 5.33 3.77 -4.74
CA ARG A 108 4.60 3.17 -5.85
C ARG A 108 5.50 2.30 -6.74
N LEU A 109 6.74 2.72 -6.99
CA LEU A 109 7.65 2.02 -7.87
C LEU A 109 8.08 0.69 -7.25
N TYR A 110 8.34 0.68 -5.95
CA TYR A 110 8.62 -0.55 -5.20
C TYR A 110 7.47 -1.55 -5.30
N ILE A 111 6.23 -1.11 -5.03
CA ILE A 111 5.05 -1.98 -5.12
C ILE A 111 4.81 -2.46 -6.56
N GLN A 112 5.00 -1.59 -7.55
CA GLN A 112 4.87 -1.96 -8.96
C GLN A 112 5.89 -3.05 -9.34
N GLY A 113 7.16 -2.92 -8.95
CA GLY A 113 8.17 -3.93 -9.23
C GLY A 113 7.84 -5.30 -8.65
N ILE A 114 7.24 -5.35 -7.44
CA ILE A 114 6.76 -6.59 -6.83
C ILE A 114 5.59 -7.18 -7.62
N VAL A 115 4.63 -6.35 -8.07
CA VAL A 115 3.50 -6.78 -8.89
C VAL A 115 3.98 -7.35 -10.22
N ASP A 116 4.94 -6.70 -10.87
CA ASP A 116 5.48 -7.11 -12.16
C ASP A 116 6.21 -8.46 -12.04
N ALA A 117 7.05 -8.63 -11.01
CA ALA A 117 7.72 -9.90 -10.73
C ALA A 117 6.73 -11.03 -10.37
N LEU A 118 5.65 -10.73 -9.64
CA LEU A 118 4.59 -11.70 -9.36
C LEU A 118 3.85 -12.12 -10.63
N ASN A 119 3.56 -11.18 -11.53
CA ASN A 119 2.92 -11.48 -12.80
C ASN A 119 3.83 -12.35 -13.68
N GLU A 120 5.13 -12.08 -13.74
CA GLU A 120 6.10 -12.91 -14.45
C GLU A 120 6.15 -14.34 -13.86
N ALA A 121 6.18 -14.45 -12.53
CA ALA A 121 6.14 -15.76 -11.85
C ALA A 121 4.83 -16.54 -12.11
N ILE A 122 3.70 -15.86 -12.27
CA ILE A 122 2.42 -16.48 -12.65
C ILE A 122 2.46 -16.99 -14.09
N ILE A 123 3.00 -16.18 -15.01
CA ILE A 123 3.12 -16.55 -16.43
C ILE A 123 4.05 -17.76 -16.57
N HIS A 124 5.19 -17.79 -15.90
CA HIS A 124 6.13 -18.92 -15.95
C HIS A 124 5.59 -20.21 -15.31
N ARG A 125 4.52 -20.14 -14.52
CA ARG A 125 3.84 -21.30 -13.94
C ARG A 125 2.83 -21.93 -14.90
N GLY A 126 2.25 -21.15 -15.81
CA GLY A 126 1.20 -21.54 -16.76
C GLY A 126 1.76 -21.94 -18.11
#